data_AF-A0A3B8JQP2-F1
#
_entry.id   AF-A0A3B8JQP2-F1
#
_cell.length_a   1.000
_cell.length_b   1.000
_cell.length_c   1.000
_cell.angle_alpha   90.00
_cell.angle_beta   90.00
_cell.angle_gamma   90.00
#
_symmetry.space_group_name_H-M   'P 1'
#
loop_
_entity.id
_entity.type
_entity.pdbx_description
1 polymer ?
#
loop_
_entity_poly.entity_id
_entity_poly.type
_entity_poly.pdbx_seq_one_letter_code
_entity_poly.pdbx_strand_id
1 'polypeptide(L)'
;MASVIYQKRALPIFWILLPKKGASDIREQQTVLRPVIKLFKTHKIVVIGDREFHSVDLAQWIHCQGVKFVLRQKKDTNFRQKRQKFQGLSTVKIVPGQRQFLTGINITQKQGFGRFNLAVYWQ
;
A
#
# COMPACT_ATOMS: atom_id res chain seq x y z
N MET A 1 3.28 13.92 0.13
CA MET A 1 4.76 14.03 0.23
C MET A 1 5.37 12.65 0.01
N ALA A 2 6.54 12.58 -0.61
CA ALA A 2 7.36 11.37 -0.74
C ALA A 2 8.73 11.61 -0.09
N SER A 3 9.22 10.61 0.62
CA SER A 3 10.49 10.67 1.36
C SER A 3 11.31 9.41 1.12
N VAL A 4 12.63 9.54 1.20
CA VAL A 4 13.56 8.40 1.25
C VAL A 4 13.89 8.11 2.71
N ILE A 5 13.95 6.83 3.06
CA ILE A 5 14.37 6.40 4.39
C ILE A 5 15.89 6.31 4.40
N TYR A 6 16.54 7.08 5.26
CA TYR A 6 17.99 7.06 5.46
C TYR A 6 18.30 7.11 6.95
N GLN A 7 19.09 6.16 7.46
CA GLN A 7 19.49 6.09 8.88
C GLN A 7 18.33 6.30 9.88
N LYS A 8 17.22 5.57 9.70
CA LYS A 8 15.98 5.66 10.52
C LYS A 8 15.27 7.03 10.45
N ARG A 9 15.61 7.88 9.49
CA ARG A 9 14.94 9.17 9.24
C ARG A 9 14.27 9.17 7.87
N ALA A 10 13.13 9.84 7.76
CA ALA A 10 12.49 10.11 6.48
C ALA A 10 12.97 11.47 5.97
N LEU A 11 13.70 11.47 4.86
CA LEU A 11 14.17 12.68 4.19
C LEU A 11 13.20 13.02 3.05
N PRO A 12 12.47 14.14 3.11
CA PRO A 12 11.52 14.51 2.08
C PRO A 12 12.27 14.84 0.79
N ILE A 13 11.86 14.22 -0.31
CA ILE A 13 12.48 14.40 -1.64
C ILE A 13 11.55 15.08 -2.63
N PHE A 14 10.23 14.98 -2.41
CA PHE A 14 9.24 15.58 -3.29
C PHE A 14 7.92 15.77 -2.56
N TRP A 15 7.31 16.94 -2.71
CA TRP A 15 5.96 17.21 -2.21
C TRP A 15 5.26 18.23 -3.09
N ILE A 16 3.93 18.20 -3.03
CA ILE A 16 3.05 19.16 -3.69
C ILE A 16 2.13 19.68 -2.61
N LEU A 17 1.94 20.99 -2.58
CA LEU A 17 0.93 21.61 -1.74
C LEU A 17 -0.41 21.55 -2.49
N LEU A 18 -1.40 20.87 -1.91
CA LEU A 18 -2.71 20.76 -2.53
C LEU A 18 -3.57 21.97 -2.15
N PRO A 19 -4.25 22.62 -3.11
CA PRO A 19 -5.12 23.76 -2.84
C PRO A 19 -6.50 23.32 -2.29
N LYS A 20 -6.51 22.32 -1.40
CA LYS A 20 -7.72 21.78 -0.78
C LYS A 20 -7.45 21.31 0.64
N LYS A 21 -8.50 21.29 1.46
CA LYS A 21 -8.48 20.70 2.80
C LYS A 21 -8.94 19.24 2.72
N GLY A 22 -8.34 18.37 3.54
CA GLY A 22 -8.71 16.95 3.62
C GLY A 22 -7.71 16.02 2.93
N ALA A 23 -8.15 14.80 2.64
CA ALA A 23 -7.29 13.73 2.11
C ALA A 23 -6.97 13.90 0.62
N SER A 24 -5.79 13.42 0.21
CA SER A 24 -5.40 13.35 -1.19
C SER A 24 -6.19 12.27 -1.94
N ASP A 25 -6.52 12.51 -3.20
CA ASP A 25 -7.09 11.48 -4.07
C ASP A 25 -5.99 10.66 -4.79
N ILE A 26 -6.40 9.62 -5.51
CA ILE A 26 -5.46 8.75 -6.21
C ILE A 26 -4.65 9.48 -7.29
N ARG A 27 -5.24 10.47 -8.00
CA ARG A 27 -4.53 11.20 -9.06
C ARG A 27 -3.45 12.08 -8.47
N GLU A 28 -3.73 12.72 -7.34
CA GLU A 28 -2.75 13.51 -6.59
C GLU A 28 -1.62 12.63 -6.04
N GLN A 29 -1.96 11.47 -5.48
CA GLN A 29 -0.97 10.50 -4.99
C GLN A 29 -0.07 10.00 -6.13
N GLN A 30 -0.63 9.68 -7.29
CA GLN A 30 0.13 9.30 -8.48
C GLN A 30 1.03 10.45 -8.96
N THR A 31 0.53 11.69 -8.95
CA THR A 31 1.30 12.87 -9.36
C THR A 31 2.53 13.07 -8.46
N VAL A 32 2.40 12.82 -7.16
CA VAL A 32 3.52 12.89 -6.21
C VAL A 32 4.52 11.74 -6.41
N LEU A 33 4.04 10.52 -6.69
CA LEU A 33 4.92 9.34 -6.80
C LEU A 33 5.63 9.21 -8.15
N ARG A 34 5.01 9.64 -9.26
CA ARG A 34 5.59 9.56 -10.61
C ARG A 34 7.01 10.12 -10.72
N PRO A 35 7.32 11.36 -10.31
CA PRO A 35 8.67 11.90 -10.43
C PRO A 35 9.68 11.13 -9.59
N VAL A 36 9.27 10.65 -8.41
CA VAL A 36 10.12 9.86 -7.51
C VAL A 36 10.46 8.51 -8.14
N ILE A 37 9.47 7.78 -8.66
CA ILE A 37 9.70 6.50 -9.34
C ILE A 37 10.61 6.68 -10.55
N LYS A 38 10.41 7.75 -11.33
CA LYS A 38 11.27 8.08 -12.47
C LYS A 38 12.71 8.40 -12.05
N LEU A 39 12.89 9.16 -10.97
CA LEU A 39 14.20 9.55 -10.43
C LEU A 39 15.01 8.32 -10.00
N PHE A 40 14.36 7.34 -9.36
CA PHE A 40 15.02 6.13 -8.85
C PHE A 40 14.87 4.91 -9.77
N LYS A 41 14.52 5.08 -11.05
CA LYS A 41 14.22 3.97 -11.98
C LYS A 41 15.34 2.92 -12.11
N THR A 42 16.59 3.31 -11.86
CA THR A 42 17.78 2.43 -11.94
C THR A 42 18.01 1.64 -10.64
N HIS A 43 17.24 1.92 -9.59
CA HIS A 43 17.37 1.32 -8.27
C HIS A 43 16.18 0.41 -7.97
N LYS A 44 16.37 -0.52 -7.03
CA LYS A 44 15.27 -1.32 -6.48
C LYS A 44 14.46 -0.47 -5.51
N ILE A 45 13.27 -0.04 -5.92
CA ILE A 45 12.38 0.80 -5.11
C ILE A 45 11.38 -0.08 -4.36
N VAL A 46 11.16 0.24 -3.07
CA VAL A 46 10.01 -0.23 -2.30
C VAL A 46 9.26 0.99 -1.78
N VAL A 47 7.99 1.13 -2.17
CA VAL A 47 7.13 2.21 -1.68
C VAL A 47 6.45 1.76 -0.40
N ILE A 48 6.62 2.52 0.67
CA ILE A 48 5.95 2.29 1.95
C ILE A 48 4.95 3.42 2.17
N GLY A 49 3.68 3.07 2.35
CA GLY A 49 2.59 4.02 2.54
C GLY A 49 1.76 3.70 3.78
N ASP A 50 1.31 4.75 4.46
CA ASP A 50 0.51 4.64 5.67
C ASP A 50 -1.00 4.53 5.35
N ARG A 51 -1.86 4.82 6.34
CA ARG A 51 -3.32 4.73 6.19
C ARG A 51 -3.88 5.71 5.16
N GLU A 52 -3.21 6.78 4.78
CA GLU A 52 -3.71 7.68 3.72
C GLU A 52 -3.60 7.04 2.32
N PHE A 53 -2.75 6.02 2.16
CA PHE A 53 -2.47 5.34 0.89
C PHE A 53 -3.11 3.94 0.82
N HIS A 54 -4.19 3.72 1.56
CA HIS A 54 -4.92 2.44 1.63
C HIS A 54 -5.67 2.06 0.34
N SER A 55 -5.69 2.94 -0.67
CA SER A 55 -6.42 2.67 -1.91
C SER A 55 -5.84 1.46 -2.64
N VAL A 56 -6.70 0.47 -2.85
CA VAL A 56 -6.45 -0.70 -3.70
C VAL A 56 -6.01 -0.26 -5.10
N ASP A 57 -6.66 0.76 -5.66
CA ASP A 57 -6.35 1.25 -7.01
C ASP A 57 -4.92 1.84 -7.09
N LEU A 58 -4.43 2.46 -6.00
CA LEU A 58 -3.06 2.95 -5.92
C LEU A 58 -2.06 1.78 -5.91
N ALA A 59 -2.35 0.74 -5.14
CA ALA A 59 -1.53 -0.47 -5.07
C ALA A 59 -1.35 -1.12 -6.45
N GLN A 60 -2.46 -1.23 -7.22
CA GLN A 60 -2.41 -1.72 -8.60
C GLN A 60 -1.58 -0.81 -9.50
N TRP A 61 -1.76 0.50 -9.38
CA TRP A 61 -0.98 1.45 -10.18
C TRP A 61 0.53 1.32 -9.91
N ILE A 62 0.96 1.25 -8.64
CA ILE A 62 2.37 1.06 -8.27
C ILE A 62 2.89 -0.28 -8.82
N HIS A 63 2.08 -1.33 -8.74
CA HIS A 63 2.43 -2.64 -9.32
C HIS A 63 2.66 -2.57 -10.82
N CYS A 64 1.80 -1.87 -11.57
CA CYS A 64 1.96 -1.66 -13.00
C CYS A 64 3.21 -0.83 -13.37
N GLN A 65 3.76 -0.04 -12.45
CA GLN A 65 5.05 0.62 -12.63
C GLN A 65 6.25 -0.32 -12.42
N GLY A 66 6.02 -1.60 -12.09
CA GLY A 66 7.08 -2.56 -11.77
C GLY A 66 7.72 -2.36 -10.39
N VAL A 67 7.09 -1.57 -9.52
CA VAL A 67 7.63 -1.19 -8.21
C VAL A 67 7.00 -2.05 -7.11
N LYS A 68 7.82 -2.48 -6.14
CA LYS A 68 7.34 -3.20 -4.95
C LYS A 68 6.73 -2.21 -3.96
N PHE A 69 5.74 -2.66 -3.19
CA PHE A 69 5.08 -1.79 -2.22
C PHE A 69 4.68 -2.51 -0.93
N VAL A 70 4.54 -1.74 0.14
CA VAL A 70 3.95 -2.13 1.41
C VAL A 70 3.00 -1.00 1.83
N LEU A 71 1.70 -1.27 1.76
CA LEU A 71 0.67 -0.28 2.08
C LEU A 71 -0.14 -0.77 3.27
N ARG A 72 -0.32 0.10 4.27
CA ARG A 72 -1.14 -0.24 5.44
C ARG A 72 -2.62 -0.24 5.06
N GLN A 73 -3.27 -1.39 5.27
CA GLN A 73 -4.71 -1.55 5.02
C GLN A 73 -5.55 -1.25 6.26
N LYS A 74 -6.80 -0.83 6.04
CA LYS A 74 -7.78 -0.66 7.11
C LYS A 74 -8.43 -2.00 7.45
N LYS A 75 -8.97 -2.10 8.66
CA LYS A 75 -9.62 -3.34 9.15
C LYS A 75 -10.86 -3.76 8.36
N ASP A 76 -11.49 -2.82 7.67
CA ASP A 76 -12.70 -3.01 6.86
C ASP A 76 -12.40 -3.45 5.41
N THR A 77 -11.12 -3.53 5.01
CA THR A 77 -10.76 -4.05 3.70
C THR A 77 -11.12 -5.53 3.61
N ASN A 78 -11.77 -5.94 2.52
CA ASN A 78 -12.17 -7.32 2.28
C ASN A 78 -11.07 -8.08 1.56
N PHE A 79 -10.75 -9.29 2.01
CA PHE A 79 -9.82 -10.17 1.35
C PHE A 79 -10.43 -11.55 1.08
N ARG A 80 -9.84 -12.28 0.13
CA ARG A 80 -10.21 -13.65 -0.20
C ARG A 80 -8.95 -14.49 -0.32
N GLN A 81 -8.94 -15.62 0.38
CA GLN A 81 -7.90 -16.64 0.23
C GLN A 81 -8.43 -17.78 -0.65
N LYS A 82 -7.72 -18.11 -1.74
CA LYS A 82 -8.10 -19.17 -2.68
C LYS A 82 -9.55 -19.01 -3.20
N ARG A 83 -10.37 -20.07 -3.11
CA ARG A 83 -11.79 -20.13 -3.55
C ARG A 83 -12.79 -19.85 -2.41
N GLN A 84 -12.33 -19.35 -1.26
CA GLN A 84 -13.23 -19.05 -0.14
C GLN A 84 -14.09 -17.80 -0.41
N LYS A 85 -15.09 -17.54 0.44
CA LYS A 85 -15.85 -16.28 0.40
C LYS A 85 -14.93 -15.10 0.79
N PHE A 86 -15.27 -13.90 0.33
CA PHE A 86 -14.63 -12.68 0.82
C PHE A 86 -14.92 -12.49 2.31
N GLN A 87 -13.88 -12.12 3.06
CA GLN A 87 -13.95 -11.88 4.50
C GLN A 87 -13.27 -10.54 4.78
N GLY A 88 -13.77 -9.77 5.75
CA GLY A 88 -13.12 -8.55 6.18
C GLY A 88 -11.81 -8.84 6.91
N LEU A 89 -10.81 -7.97 6.79
CA LEU A 89 -9.55 -8.08 7.57
C LEU A 89 -9.81 -8.11 9.08
N SER A 90 -10.93 -7.55 9.55
CA SER A 90 -11.43 -7.66 10.92
C SER A 90 -11.66 -9.10 11.41
N THR A 91 -11.88 -10.05 10.50
CA THR A 91 -12.09 -11.47 10.85
C THR A 91 -10.78 -12.22 11.13
N VAL A 92 -9.63 -11.63 10.78
CA VAL A 92 -8.32 -12.23 11.06
C VAL A 92 -8.07 -12.15 12.57
N LYS A 93 -8.14 -13.30 13.24
CA LYS A 93 -7.84 -13.42 14.67
C LYS A 93 -6.34 -13.26 14.88
N ILE A 94 -5.92 -12.18 15.53
CA ILE A 94 -4.53 -11.94 15.95
C ILE A 94 -4.53 -11.68 17.45
N VAL A 95 -3.55 -12.24 18.15
CA VAL A 95 -3.25 -11.95 19.55
C VAL A 95 -1.99 -11.10 19.69
N PRO A 96 -1.79 -10.37 20.80
CA PRO A 96 -0.53 -9.66 21.07
C PRO A 96 0.69 -10.58 20.91
N GLY A 97 1.78 -10.07 20.33
CA GLY A 97 2.97 -10.84 19.99
C GLY A 97 2.88 -11.70 18.72
N GLN A 98 1.70 -11.86 18.11
CA GLN A 98 1.54 -12.71 16.93
C GLN A 98 1.92 -12.00 15.63
N ARG A 99 2.56 -12.77 14.73
CA ARG A 99 2.88 -12.39 13.35
C ARG A 99 2.23 -13.40 12.41
N GLN A 100 1.51 -12.92 11.40
CA GLN A 100 0.92 -13.77 10.38
C GLN A 100 1.25 -13.25 8.99
N PHE A 101 1.56 -14.16 8.06
CA PHE A 101 1.84 -13.82 6.67
C PHE A 101 0.98 -14.67 5.75
N LEU A 102 0.03 -14.03 5.06
CA LEU A 102 -0.84 -14.68 4.09
C LEU A 102 -0.37 -14.36 2.68
N THR A 103 -0.01 -15.39 1.91
CA THR A 103 0.49 -15.23 0.55
C THR A 103 -0.58 -15.47 -0.50
N GLY A 104 -0.51 -14.72 -1.60
CA GLY A 104 -1.35 -14.97 -2.79
C GLY A 104 -2.85 -14.74 -2.56
N ILE A 105 -3.20 -13.76 -1.74
CA ILE A 105 -4.59 -13.40 -1.46
C ILE A 105 -5.12 -12.32 -2.41
N ASN A 106 -6.43 -12.28 -2.60
CA ASN A 106 -7.10 -11.19 -3.33
C ASN A 106 -7.60 -10.17 -2.31
N ILE A 107 -7.17 -8.90 -2.38
CA ILE A 107 -7.48 -7.84 -1.39
C ILE A 107 -8.71 -6.99 -1.80
N THR A 108 -9.41 -7.35 -2.88
CA THR A 108 -10.64 -6.65 -3.30
C THR A 108 -11.56 -7.56 -4.09
N GLN A 109 -12.84 -7.21 -4.09
CA GLN A 109 -13.88 -7.80 -4.94
C GLN A 109 -13.80 -7.30 -6.39
N LYS A 110 -13.08 -6.21 -6.66
CA LYS A 110 -12.88 -5.71 -8.03
C LYS A 110 -12.17 -6.78 -8.88
N GLN A 111 -12.79 -7.16 -9.99
CA GLN A 111 -12.20 -8.07 -10.96
C GLN A 111 -10.92 -7.47 -11.56
N GLY A 112 -9.91 -8.30 -11.83
CA GLY A 112 -8.64 -7.88 -12.43
C GLY A 112 -7.58 -7.36 -11.44
N PHE A 113 -7.90 -7.25 -10.15
CA PHE A 113 -6.89 -6.95 -9.14
C PHE A 113 -6.04 -8.20 -8.85
N GLY A 114 -4.72 -8.03 -8.93
CA GLY A 114 -3.74 -9.12 -8.76
C GLY A 114 -3.79 -9.80 -7.38
N ARG A 115 -3.02 -10.88 -7.26
CA ARG A 115 -2.78 -11.55 -5.96
C ARG A 115 -1.65 -10.84 -5.23
N PHE A 116 -1.90 -10.47 -3.98
CA PHE A 116 -0.92 -9.80 -3.13
C PHE A 116 -0.71 -10.58 -1.83
N ASN A 117 0.34 -10.20 -1.11
CA ASN A 117 0.64 -10.75 0.20
C ASN A 117 0.13 -9.81 1.28
N LEU A 118 -0.30 -10.36 2.40
CA LEU A 118 -0.73 -9.62 3.58
C LEU A 118 0.13 -10.05 4.75
N ALA A 119 0.83 -9.07 5.33
CA ALA A 119 1.48 -9.21 6.61
C ALA A 119 0.59 -8.61 7.68
N VAL A 120 0.35 -9.35 8.76
CA VAL A 120 -0.32 -8.85 9.95
C VAL A 120 0.57 -9.01 11.17
N TYR A 121 0.63 -7.95 11.96
CA TYR A 121 1.49 -7.88 13.14
C TYR A 121 0.79 -7.12 14.26
N TRP A 122 0.80 -7.71 15.45
CA TRP A 122 0.43 -7.05 16.70
C TRP A 122 1.61 -7.22 17.67
N GLN A 123 2.16 -6.09 18.13
CA GLN A 123 3.12 -6.03 19.24
C GLN A 123 2.40 -6.18 20.57
#